data_AF-A0A2G2MIM5-F1
#
_entry.id   AF-A0A2G2MIM5-F1
#
_cell.length_a   1.000
_cell.length_b   1.000
_cell.length_c   1.000
_cell.angle_alpha   90.00
_cell.angle_beta   90.00
_cell.angle_gamma   90.00
#
_symmetry.space_group_name_H-M   'P 1'
#
loop_
_entity.id
_entity.type
_entity.pdbx_description
1 polymer ?
#
loop_
_entity_poly.entity_id
_entity_poly.type
_entity_poly.pdbx_seq_one_letter_code
_entity_poly.pdbx_strand_id
1 'polypeptide(L)'
;MSKKIIIILLLLFIFIYTITSLTDISKFTNEFTREYLLKNAFSETSSKNLVAAVYLDYRLLDTIFEAALLLIAATGVLFMVQRND
;
A
#
# COMPACT_ATOMS: atom_id res chain seq x y z
N MET A 1 35.47 -6.22 -2.96
CA MET A 1 35.09 -4.79 -2.83
C MET A 1 34.27 -4.28 -4.01
N SER A 2 34.59 -4.65 -5.25
CA SER A 2 33.86 -4.25 -6.47
C SER A 2 32.34 -4.49 -6.44
N LYS A 3 31.86 -5.65 -6.01
CA LYS A 3 30.41 -5.96 -5.94
C LYS A 3 29.64 -5.03 -5.00
N LYS A 4 30.20 -4.69 -3.84
CA LYS A 4 29.59 -3.75 -2.88
C LYS A 4 29.50 -2.34 -3.48
N ILE A 5 30.56 -1.91 -4.15
CA ILE A 5 30.61 -0.61 -4.84
C ILE A 5 29.56 -0.53 -5.95
N ILE A 6 29.40 -1.60 -6.73
CA ILE A 6 28.37 -1.69 -7.78
C ILE A 6 26.96 -1.61 -7.18
N ILE A 7 26.69 -2.33 -6.09
CA ILE A 7 25.38 -2.27 -5.40
C ILE A 7 25.11 -0.86 -4.87
N ILE A 8 26.12 -0.21 -4.27
CA ILE A 8 25.99 1.16 -3.77
C ILE A 8 25.69 2.14 -4.91
N LEU A 9 26.40 2.03 -6.04
CA LEU A 9 26.15 2.83 -7.24
C LEU A 9 24.74 2.62 -7.80
N LEU A 10 24.26 1.38 -7.83
CA LEU A 10 22.91 1.06 -8.28
C LEU A 10 21.84 1.66 -7.36
N LEU A 11 21.99 1.52 -6.04
CA LEU A 11 21.06 2.10 -5.07
C LEU A 11 21.07 3.63 -5.14
N LEU A 12 22.25 4.25 -5.30
CA LEU A 12 22.39 5.69 -5.48
C LEU A 12 21.69 6.16 -6.76
N PHE A 13 21.85 5.42 -7.85
CA PHE A 13 21.16 5.71 -9.10
C PHE A 13 19.64 5.64 -8.96
N ILE A 14 19.11 4.56 -8.36
CA ILE A 14 17.67 4.42 -8.09
C ILE A 14 17.17 5.58 -7.23
N PHE A 15 17.90 5.93 -6.17
CA PHE A 15 17.54 7.01 -5.27
C PHE A 15 17.46 8.36 -5.98
N ILE A 16 18.50 8.73 -6.74
CA ILE A 16 18.54 9.99 -7.51
C ILE A 16 17.39 10.00 -8.53
N TYR A 17 17.19 8.90 -9.26
CA TYR A 17 16.12 8.77 -10.24
C TYR A 17 14.73 8.98 -9.62
N THR A 18 14.45 8.34 -8.47
CA THR A 18 13.19 8.52 -7.75
C THR A 18 12.99 9.96 -7.32
N ILE A 19 14.01 10.63 -6.74
CA ILE A 19 13.90 12.05 -6.36
C ILE A 19 13.58 12.94 -7.56
N THR A 20 14.25 12.73 -8.70
CA THR A 20 13.97 13.50 -9.92
C THR A 20 12.59 13.22 -10.51
N SER A 21 12.04 12.02 -10.31
CA SER A 21 10.70 11.67 -10.79
C SER A 21 9.59 12.24 -9.91
N LEU A 22 9.87 12.59 -8.65
CA LEU A 22 8.88 13.08 -7.70
C LEU A 22 8.52 14.58 -7.92
N THR A 23 9.26 15.32 -8.73
CA THR A 23 9.02 16.76 -8.95
C THR A 23 7.72 17.07 -9.70
N ASP A 24 7.13 16.10 -10.41
CA ASP A 24 5.90 16.27 -11.20
C ASP A 24 4.62 15.81 -10.46
N ILE A 25 4.70 15.40 -9.19
CA ILE A 25 3.53 14.88 -8.44
C ILE A 25 2.37 15.88 -8.37
N SER A 26 2.65 17.18 -8.29
CA SER A 26 1.62 18.22 -8.18
C SER A 26 0.68 18.30 -9.40
N LYS A 27 1.08 17.74 -10.56
CA LYS A 27 0.21 17.66 -11.75
C LYS A 27 -0.79 16.50 -11.70
N PHE A 28 -0.57 15.52 -10.82
CA PHE A 28 -1.36 14.29 -10.73
C PHE A 28 -2.32 14.25 -9.54
N THR A 29 -2.40 15.31 -8.73
CA THR A 29 -3.41 15.42 -7.67
C THR A 29 -4.78 15.65 -8.30
N ASN A 30 -5.42 14.56 -8.74
CA ASN A 30 -6.80 14.59 -9.21
C ASN A 30 -7.72 14.72 -8.00
N GLU A 31 -8.11 15.95 -7.69
CA GLU A 31 -8.99 16.28 -6.55
C GLU A 31 -10.37 15.64 -6.69
N PHE A 32 -10.78 15.25 -7.90
CA PHE A 32 -12.10 14.69 -8.19
C PHE A 32 -12.46 13.50 -7.29
N THR A 33 -11.56 12.52 -7.15
CA THR A 33 -11.83 11.33 -6.33
C THR A 33 -11.98 11.70 -4.85
N ARG A 34 -11.15 12.63 -4.37
CA ARG A 34 -11.21 13.12 -2.99
C ARG A 34 -12.54 13.83 -2.73
N GLU A 35 -12.94 14.73 -3.62
CA GLU A 35 -14.20 15.48 -3.50
C GLU A 35 -15.42 14.56 -3.59
N TYR A 36 -15.40 13.59 -4.51
CA TYR A 36 -16.45 12.59 -4.65
C TYR A 36 -16.65 11.81 -3.35
N LEU A 37 -15.56 11.28 -2.79
CA LEU A 37 -15.60 10.50 -1.55
C LEU A 37 -16.08 11.36 -0.36
N LEU A 38 -15.61 12.61 -0.25
CA LEU A 38 -16.06 13.52 0.80
C LEU A 38 -17.56 13.82 0.74
N LYS A 39 -18.12 13.93 -0.47
CA LYS A 39 -19.53 14.27 -0.66
C LYS A 39 -20.46 13.07 -0.55
N ASN A 40 -20.06 11.91 -1.06
CA ASN A 40 -20.98 10.79 -1.28
C ASN A 40 -20.75 9.60 -0.31
N ALA A 41 -19.57 9.44 0.28
CA ALA A 41 -19.24 8.23 1.04
C ALA A 41 -20.21 7.96 2.20
N PHE A 42 -20.63 8.98 2.95
CA PHE A 42 -21.60 8.76 4.02
C PHE A 42 -22.97 8.31 3.49
N SER A 43 -23.41 8.87 2.37
CA SER A 43 -24.70 8.51 1.76
C SER A 43 -24.67 7.10 1.16
N GLU A 44 -23.53 6.66 0.62
CA GLU A 44 -23.40 5.37 -0.07
C GLU A 44 -23.11 4.22 0.91
N THR A 45 -22.35 4.48 1.99
CA THR A 45 -21.85 3.44 2.91
C THR A 45 -22.49 3.50 4.30
N SER A 46 -23.20 4.58 4.63
CA SER A 46 -23.68 4.88 5.98
C SER A 46 -22.59 4.95 7.06
N SER A 47 -21.30 4.96 6.67
CA SER A 47 -20.18 5.07 7.60
C SER A 47 -19.77 6.53 7.80
N LYS A 48 -19.79 6.99 9.06
CA LYS A 48 -19.29 8.34 9.42
C LYS A 48 -17.76 8.45 9.32
N ASN A 49 -17.05 7.32 9.37
CA ASN A 49 -15.61 7.30 9.21
C ASN A 49 -15.28 7.08 7.74
N LEU A 50 -14.87 8.15 7.06
CA LEU A 50 -14.51 8.13 5.64
C LEU A 50 -13.40 7.12 5.34
N VAL A 51 -12.43 6.96 6.23
CA VAL A 51 -11.32 6.01 6.04
C VAL A 51 -11.85 4.58 6.08
N ALA A 52 -12.73 4.27 7.03
CA ALA A 52 -13.38 2.95 7.10
C ALA A 52 -14.27 2.70 5.88
N ALA A 53 -15.02 3.69 5.41
CA ALA A 53 -15.84 3.61 4.20
C ALA A 53 -14.97 3.26 2.97
N VAL A 54 -13.80 3.89 2.84
CA VAL A 54 -12.88 3.61 1.74
C VAL A 54 -12.35 2.18 1.82
N TYR A 55 -11.90 1.71 2.98
CA TYR A 55 -11.31 0.38 3.11
C TYR A 55 -12.32 -0.77 3.03
N LEU A 56 -13.53 -0.58 3.58
CA LEU A 56 -14.50 -1.66 3.77
C LEU A 56 -15.61 -1.66 2.72
N ASP A 57 -15.86 -0.53 2.03
CA ASP A 57 -16.88 -0.47 0.99
C ASP A 57 -16.24 -0.25 -0.39
N TYR A 58 -15.54 0.87 -0.61
CA TYR A 58 -15.00 1.21 -1.94
C TYR A 58 -13.83 0.31 -2.37
N ARG A 59 -12.96 -0.09 -1.44
CA ARG A 59 -11.74 -0.89 -1.68
C ARG A 59 -11.74 -2.17 -0.86
N LEU A 60 -12.92 -2.79 -0.70
CA LEU A 60 -13.11 -4.01 0.08
C LEU A 60 -12.12 -5.13 -0.30
N LEU A 61 -11.86 -5.33 -1.59
CA LEU A 61 -10.96 -6.39 -2.06
C LEU A 61 -9.52 -6.22 -1.57
N ASP A 62 -9.02 -4.98 -1.49
CA ASP A 62 -7.67 -4.71 -1.00
C ASP A 62 -7.56 -5.12 0.47
N THR A 63 -8.54 -4.76 1.29
CA THR A 63 -8.60 -5.11 2.72
C THR A 63 -8.78 -6.62 2.95
N ILE A 64 -9.61 -7.30 2.13
CA ILE A 64 -9.78 -8.76 2.21
C ILE A 64 -8.46 -9.46 1.89
N PHE A 65 -7.73 -9.02 0.86
CA PHE A 65 -6.46 -9.62 0.51
C PHE A 65 -5.34 -9.31 1.52
N GLU A 66 -5.34 -8.13 2.15
CA GLU A 66 -4.45 -7.84 3.28
C GLU A 66 -4.69 -8.82 4.44
N ALA A 67 -5.96 -9.04 4.82
CA ALA A 67 -6.31 -9.98 5.87
C ALA A 67 -5.96 -11.43 5.49
N ALA A 68 -6.18 -11.83 4.24
CA ALA A 68 -5.82 -13.15 3.74
C ALA A 68 -4.29 -13.35 3.74
N LEU A 69 -3.51 -12.34 3.36
CA LEU A 69 -2.05 -12.38 3.39
C LEU A 69 -1.55 -12.56 4.83
N LEU A 70 -2.12 -11.82 5.79
CA LEU A 70 -1.81 -11.96 7.21
C LEU A 70 -2.13 -13.36 7.73
N LEU A 71 -3.28 -13.91 7.34
CA LEU A 71 -3.66 -15.28 7.71
C LEU A 71 -2.68 -16.31 7.14
N ILE A 72 -2.30 -16.20 5.86
CA ILE A 72 -1.34 -17.08 5.22
C ILE A 72 0.04 -16.97 5.89
N ALA A 73 0.49 -15.75 6.20
CA ALA A 73 1.77 -15.53 6.88
C ALA A 73 1.76 -16.15 8.29
N ALA A 74 0.72 -15.89 9.09
CA ALA A 74 0.62 -16.42 10.44
C ALA A 74 0.53 -17.94 10.46
N THR A 75 -0.31 -18.53 9.59
CA THR A 75 -0.43 -20.00 9.46
C THR A 75 0.86 -20.63 8.94
N GLY A 76 1.56 -20.01 7.99
CA GLY A 76 2.86 -20.46 7.50
C GLY A 76 3.92 -20.50 8.59
N VAL A 77 3.99 -19.45 9.44
CA VAL A 77 4.90 -19.41 10.59
C VAL A 77 4.56 -20.51 11.60
N LEU A 78 3.28 -20.69 11.95
CA LEU A 78 2.86 -21.73 12.88
C LEU A 78 3.21 -23.13 12.37
N PHE A 79 2.99 -23.39 11.08
CA PHE A 79 3.33 -24.67 10.45
C PHE A 79 4.85 -24.93 10.47
N MET A 80 5.66 -23.91 10.19
CA MET A 80 7.13 -24.03 10.25
C MET A 80 7.63 -24.29 11.67
N VAL A 81 7.03 -23.66 12.68
CA VAL A 81 7.37 -23.90 14.09
C VAL A 81 7.01 -25.32 14.50
N GLN A 82 5.80 -25.79 14.19
CA GLN A 82 5.33 -27.14 14.55
C GLN A 82 6.10 -28.27 13.87
N ARG A 83 6.76 -28.01 12.73
CA ARG A 83 7.52 -29.02 11.99
C ARG A 83 8.94 -29.25 12.54
N ASN A 84 9.43 -28.36 13.41
CA ASN A 84 10.78 -28.45 13.98
C ASN A 84 10.85 -29.12 15.37
N ASP A 85 9.72 -29.66 15.85
CA ASP A 85 9.63 -30.62 16.98
C ASP A 85 9.21 -32.01 16.44
#